data_AF-A0A1V4WBL9-F1
#
_entry.id   AF-A0A1V4WBL9-F1
#
_cell.length_a   1.000
_cell.length_b   1.000
_cell.length_c   1.000
_cell.angle_alpha   90.00
_cell.angle_beta   90.00
_cell.angle_gamma   90.00
#
_symmetry.space_group_name_H-M   'P 1'
#
loop_
_entity.id
_entity.type
_entity.pdbx_description
1 polymer ?
#
loop_
_entity_poly.entity_id
_entity_poly.type
_entity_poly.pdbx_seq_one_letter_code
_entity_poly.pdbx_strand_id
1 'polypeptide(L)'
;MNYYKVSINQGVLDINYEDMIEGIAISETEAVVMLRDNAEQRETWTLITEEQFNSYKPQAPIQEPAQTLEERVTQLQSDNLILMDALATAFEEILVLEEKINMLGGTS
;
A
#
# COMPACT_ATOMS: atom_id res chain seq x y z
N MET A 1 -2.17 6.54 -30.76
CA MET A 1 -3.17 6.45 -29.68
C MET A 1 -3.70 7.84 -29.42
N ASN A 2 -4.99 7.97 -29.08
CA ASN A 2 -5.61 9.26 -28.81
C ASN A 2 -6.18 9.31 -27.39
N TYR A 3 -6.05 10.46 -26.75
CA TYR A 3 -6.50 10.69 -25.38
C TYR A 3 -7.63 11.71 -25.37
N TYR A 4 -8.73 11.36 -24.73
CA TYR A 4 -9.92 12.22 -24.69
C TYR A 4 -10.45 12.35 -23.27
N LYS A 5 -11.01 13.51 -22.97
CA LYS A 5 -11.92 13.71 -21.84
C LYS A 5 -13.35 13.56 -22.33
N VAL A 6 -14.10 12.66 -21.69
CA VAL A 6 -15.45 12.24 -22.05
C VAL A 6 -16.40 12.35 -20.86
N SER A 7 -17.69 12.51 -21.14
CA SER A 7 -18.72 12.54 -20.10
C SER A 7 -19.17 11.14 -19.69
N ILE A 8 -19.51 10.99 -18.42
CA ILE A 8 -20.15 9.81 -17.85
C ILE A 8 -21.64 10.11 -17.72
N ASN A 9 -22.46 9.37 -18.48
CA ASN A 9 -23.92 9.50 -18.45
C ASN A 9 -24.50 8.26 -17.76
N GLN A 10 -25.14 8.45 -16.61
CA GLN A 10 -25.72 7.34 -15.82
C GLN A 10 -24.74 6.21 -15.49
N GLY A 11 -23.47 6.54 -15.23
CA GLY A 11 -22.41 5.57 -14.95
C GLY A 11 -21.81 4.89 -16.19
N VAL A 12 -22.23 5.27 -17.40
CA VAL A 12 -21.72 4.74 -18.66
C VAL A 12 -20.91 5.82 -19.38
N LEU A 13 -19.74 5.44 -19.89
CA LEU A 13 -18.91 6.33 -20.69
C LEU A 13 -19.53 6.49 -22.07
N ASP A 14 -19.59 7.72 -22.56
CA ASP A 14 -20.08 8.02 -23.90
C ASP A 14 -19.07 7.65 -25.00
N ILE A 15 -18.63 6.38 -25.04
CA ILE A 15 -17.59 5.85 -25.95
C ILE A 15 -17.98 4.47 -26.50
N ASN A 16 -17.27 4.02 -27.55
CA ASN A 16 -17.24 2.61 -27.90
C ASN A 16 -16.22 1.88 -27.02
N TYR A 17 -16.69 0.94 -26.19
CA TYR A 17 -15.84 0.19 -25.27
C TYR A 17 -14.85 -0.75 -25.98
N GLU A 18 -15.13 -1.17 -27.22
CA GLU A 18 -14.20 -2.00 -28.01
C GLU A 18 -12.90 -1.26 -28.37
N ASP A 19 -12.99 0.07 -28.47
CA ASP A 19 -11.86 0.93 -28.80
C ASP A 19 -11.11 1.42 -27.56
N MET A 20 -11.64 1.17 -26.36
CA MET A 20 -11.06 1.60 -25.09
C MET A 20 -9.86 0.74 -24.70
N ILE A 21 -8.73 1.39 -24.47
CA ILE A 21 -7.51 0.76 -23.94
C ILE A 21 -7.43 0.97 -22.42
N GLU A 22 -7.64 2.21 -21.96
CA GLU A 22 -7.58 2.58 -20.55
C GLU A 22 -8.58 3.71 -20.28
N GLY A 23 -9.16 3.74 -19.08
CA GLY A 23 -10.11 4.77 -18.67
C GLY A 23 -9.93 5.09 -17.19
N ILE A 24 -9.87 6.39 -16.87
CA ILE A 24 -9.70 6.89 -15.51
C ILE A 24 -10.87 7.84 -15.24
N ALA A 25 -11.73 7.49 -14.30
CA ALA A 25 -12.78 8.38 -13.82
C ALA A 25 -12.14 9.51 -13.01
N ILE A 26 -12.40 10.76 -13.42
CA ILE A 26 -11.91 11.97 -12.73
C ILE A 26 -12.99 12.58 -11.83
N SER A 27 -14.26 12.33 -12.13
CA SER A 27 -15.42 12.71 -11.33
C SER A 27 -16.59 11.77 -11.61
N GLU A 28 -17.76 12.01 -10.98
CA GLU A 28 -18.99 11.25 -11.26
C GLU A 28 -19.53 11.45 -12.68
N THR A 29 -19.17 12.56 -13.33
CA THR A 29 -19.72 12.98 -14.62
C THR A 29 -18.67 13.04 -15.72
N GLU A 30 -17.38 12.84 -15.41
CA GLU A 30 -16.29 12.97 -16.36
C GLU A 30 -15.22 11.88 -16.15
N ALA A 31 -14.66 11.42 -17.26
CA ALA A 31 -13.53 10.51 -17.29
C ALA A 31 -12.53 10.94 -18.37
N VAL A 32 -11.28 10.54 -18.20
CA VAL A 32 -10.27 10.58 -19.25
C VAL A 32 -10.04 9.17 -19.78
N VAL A 33 -9.98 9.02 -21.09
CA VAL A 33 -9.88 7.71 -21.77
C VAL A 33 -8.76 7.74 -22.79
N MET A 34 -8.09 6.59 -22.91
CA MET A 34 -7.12 6.29 -23.96
C MET A 34 -7.78 5.33 -24.95
N LEU A 35 -7.93 5.78 -26.19
CA LEU A 35 -8.57 5.04 -27.27
C LEU A 35 -7.57 4.68 -28.39
N ARG A 36 -7.91 3.64 -29.16
CA ARG A 36 -7.19 3.27 -30.38
C ARG A 36 -7.30 4.37 -31.44
N ASP A 37 -6.34 4.40 -32.37
CA ASP A 37 -6.28 5.43 -33.43
C ASP A 37 -7.48 5.44 -34.38
N ASN A 38 -8.19 4.31 -34.49
CA ASN A 38 -9.37 4.17 -35.35
C ASN A 38 -10.69 4.43 -34.62
N ALA A 39 -10.66 4.89 -33.36
CA ALA A 39 -11.88 5.14 -32.60
C ALA A 39 -12.69 6.29 -33.21
N GLU A 40 -14.01 6.15 -33.24
CA GLU A 40 -14.90 7.23 -33.68
C GLU A 40 -14.83 8.41 -32.71
N GLN A 41 -14.41 9.58 -33.19
CA GLN A 41 -14.38 10.79 -32.40
C GLN A 41 -15.75 11.49 -32.42
N ARG A 42 -16.20 11.95 -31.25
CA ARG A 42 -17.44 12.74 -31.10
C ARG A 42 -17.10 14.19 -30.75
N GLU A 43 -17.97 15.12 -31.16
CA GLU A 43 -17.79 16.56 -30.90
C GLU A 43 -17.83 16.92 -29.40
N THR A 44 -18.49 16.09 -28.59
CA THR A 44 -18.58 16.26 -27.14
C THR A 44 -17.28 15.94 -26.42
N TRP A 45 -16.31 15.33 -27.09
CA TRP A 45 -15.06 14.90 -26.48
C TRP A 45 -13.99 15.98 -26.60
N THR A 46 -13.27 16.21 -25.50
CA THR A 46 -12.13 17.14 -25.50
C THR A 46 -10.83 16.36 -25.68
N LEU A 47 -10.07 16.64 -26.73
CA LEU A 47 -8.75 16.04 -26.93
C LEU A 47 -7.79 16.53 -25.84
N ILE A 48 -7.09 15.60 -25.19
CA ILE A 48 -6.06 15.88 -24.19
C ILE A 48 -4.72 15.28 -24.61
N THR A 49 -3.63 15.71 -23.98
CA THR A 49 -2.31 15.13 -24.23
C THR A 49 -2.08 13.88 -23.38
N GLU A 50 -1.11 13.06 -23.79
CA GLU A 50 -0.65 11.92 -22.99
C GLU A 50 -0.17 12.34 -21.59
N GLU A 51 0.56 13.46 -21.50
CA GLU A 51 1.04 14.00 -20.22
C GLU A 51 -0.13 14.34 -19.29
N GLN A 52 -1.19 14.95 -19.83
CA GLN A 52 -2.42 15.23 -19.09
C GLN A 52 -3.07 13.93 -18.63
N PHE A 53 -3.21 12.92 -19.51
CA PHE A 53 -3.76 11.62 -19.14
C PHE A 53 -2.96 10.95 -18.01
N ASN A 54 -1.63 10.95 -18.12
CA ASN A 54 -0.73 10.37 -17.12
C ASN A 54 -0.79 11.10 -15.77
N SER A 55 -1.11 12.40 -15.76
CA SER A 55 -1.31 13.14 -14.50
C SER A 55 -2.51 12.65 -13.67
N TYR A 56 -3.49 12.02 -14.33
CA TYR A 56 -4.66 11.43 -13.65
C TYR A 56 -4.43 9.99 -13.21
N LYS A 57 -3.34 9.33 -13.64
CA LYS A 57 -3.05 7.96 -13.19
C LYS A 57 -2.83 7.97 -11.67
N PRO A 58 -3.40 6.98 -10.95
CA PRO A 58 -3.08 6.81 -9.54
C PRO A 58 -1.57 6.69 -9.40
N GLN A 59 -0.96 7.51 -8.53
CA GLN A 59 0.44 7.32 -8.19
C GLN A 59 0.56 5.93 -7.56
N ALA A 60 1.47 5.12 -8.10
CA ALA A 60 1.78 3.84 -7.48
C ALA A 60 2.14 4.11 -6.00
N PRO A 61 1.67 3.29 -5.05
CA PRO A 61 2.11 3.39 -3.68
C PRO A 61 3.64 3.38 -3.67
N ILE A 62 4.24 4.33 -2.96
CA ILE A 62 5.68 4.33 -2.74
C ILE A 62 5.99 3.01 -2.04
N GLN A 63 6.65 2.09 -2.73
CA GLN A 63 7.15 0.88 -2.11
C GLN A 63 8.31 1.32 -1.22
N GLU A 64 8.13 1.24 0.10
CA GLU A 64 9.27 1.30 1.01
C GLU A 64 10.30 0.26 0.55
N PRO A 65 11.61 0.61 0.55
CA PRO A 65 12.62 -0.36 0.16
C PRO A 65 12.47 -1.59 1.05
N ALA A 66 12.19 -2.73 0.42
CA ALA A 66 12.09 -3.98 1.14
C ALA A 66 13.44 -4.24 1.83
N GLN A 67 13.41 -4.39 3.16
CA GLN A 67 14.60 -4.79 3.91
C GLN A 67 15.20 -6.05 3.28
N THR A 68 16.51 -6.06 3.10
CA THR A 68 17.22 -7.21 2.56
C THR A 68 17.09 -8.40 3.50
N LEU A 69 17.30 -9.63 2.97
CA LEU A 69 17.24 -10.83 3.81
C LEU A 69 18.29 -10.76 4.93
N GLU A 70 19.46 -10.21 4.62
CA GLU A 70 20.59 -10.02 5.52
C GLU A 70 20.27 -9.04 6.64
N GLU A 71 19.59 -7.93 6.34
CA GLU A 71 19.10 -6.97 7.34
C GLU A 71 18.11 -7.64 8.30
N ARG A 72 17.16 -8.43 7.78
CA ARG A 72 16.19 -9.17 8.60
C ARG A 72 16.85 -10.20 9.50
N VAL A 73 17.84 -10.94 8.99
CA VAL A 73 18.60 -11.92 9.79
C VAL A 73 19.36 -11.22 10.91
N THR A 74 20.00 -10.09 10.62
CA THR A 74 20.73 -9.30 11.61
C THR A 74 19.80 -8.78 12.70
N GLN A 75 18.63 -8.24 12.32
CA GLN A 75 17.63 -7.78 13.28
C GLN A 75 17.14 -8.92 14.18
N LEU A 76 16.79 -10.07 13.60
CA LEU A 76 16.33 -11.24 14.37
C LEU A 76 17.39 -11.76 15.35
N GLN A 77 18.67 -11.74 14.96
CA GLN A 77 19.76 -12.11 15.84
C GLN A 77 19.90 -11.13 17.01
N SER A 78 19.80 -9.83 16.73
CA SER A 78 19.82 -8.80 17.77
C SER A 78 18.65 -8.96 18.74
N ASP A 79 17.43 -9.16 18.22
CA ASP A 79 16.23 -9.34 19.03
C ASP A 79 16.32 -10.59 19.92
N ASN A 80 16.88 -11.68 19.39
CA ASN A 80 17.09 -12.91 20.15
C ASN A 80 18.02 -12.68 21.36
N LEU A 81 19.12 -11.95 21.17
CA LEU A 81 20.05 -11.63 22.25
C LEU A 81 19.38 -10.79 23.34
N ILE A 82 18.58 -9.78 22.97
CA ILE A 82 17.84 -8.95 23.92
C ILE A 82 16.83 -9.80 24.70
N LEU A 83 16.12 -10.70 24.02
CA LEU A 83 15.16 -11.59 24.67
C LEU A 83 15.83 -12.58 25.62
N MET A 84 17.00 -13.11 25.26
CA MET A 84 17.77 -13.99 26.14
C MET A 84 18.21 -13.26 27.42
N ASP A 85 18.65 -12.01 27.31
CA ASP A 85 19.05 -11.18 28.46
C ASP A 85 17.86 -10.84 29.37
N ALA A 86 16.74 -10.42 28.77
CA ALA A 86 15.50 -10.17 29.50
C ALA A 86 14.97 -11.43 30.20
N LEU A 87 15.08 -12.59 29.56
CA LEU A 87 14.69 -13.87 30.15
C LEU A 87 15.58 -14.22 31.35
N ALA A 88 16.90 -14.04 31.25
CA ALA A 88 17.83 -14.29 32.35
C ALA A 88 17.51 -13.40 33.55
N THR A 89 17.29 -12.10 33.31
CA THR A 89 16.90 -11.13 34.34
C THR A 89 15.60 -11.55 35.02
N ALA A 90 14.57 -11.94 34.25
CA ALA A 90 13.31 -12.40 34.81
C ALA A 90 13.47 -13.66 35.70
N PHE A 91 14.34 -14.60 35.30
CA PHE A 91 14.64 -15.77 36.12
C PHE A 91 15.32 -15.41 37.44
N GLU A 92 16.29 -14.50 37.42
CA GLU A 92 16.94 -14.00 38.64
C GLU A 92 15.93 -13.34 39.58
N GLU A 93 15.03 -12.51 39.06
CA GLU A 93 13.97 -11.87 39.85
C GLU A 93 13.03 -12.91 40.49
N ILE A 94 12.64 -13.95 39.74
CA ILE A 94 11.80 -15.04 40.28
C ILE A 94 12.50 -15.75 41.44
N LEU A 95 13.78 -16.11 41.28
CA LEU A 95 14.54 -16.79 42.34
C LEU A 95 14.64 -15.93 43.61
N VAL A 96 14.89 -14.62 43.44
CA VAL A 96 14.92 -13.67 44.56
C VAL A 96 13.56 -13.56 45.25
N LEU A 97 12.46 -13.58 44.50
CA LEU A 97 11.10 -13.55 45.05
C LEU A 97 10.77 -14.84 45.81
N GLU A 98 11.12 -16.01 45.27
CA GLU A 98 10.94 -17.31 45.94
C GLU A 98 11.73 -17.38 47.26
N GLU A 99 12.97 -16.91 47.27
CA GLU A 99 13.78 -16.86 48.49
C GLU A 99 13.15 -15.94 49.54
N LYS A 100 12.67 -14.77 49.14
CA LYS A 100 11.96 -13.84 50.04
C LYS A 100 10.68 -14.47 50.60
N ILE A 101 9.89 -15.16 49.78
CA ILE A 101 8.68 -15.86 50.23
C ILE A 101 9.05 -16.95 51.24
N ASN A 102 10.08 -17.75 50.98
CA ASN A 102 10.53 -18.80 51.90
C ASN A 102 11.00 -18.22 53.24
N MET A 103 11.73 -17.10 53.23
CA MET A 103 12.13 -16.41 54.47
C MET A 103 10.93 -15.85 55.25
N LEU A 104 9.87 -15.41 54.57
CA LEU A 104 8.67 -14.83 55.19
C LEU A 104 7.64 -15.89 55.62
N GLY A 105 7.57 -17.03 54.93
CA GLY A 105 6.65 -18.14 55.21
C GLY A 105 7.18 -19.17 56.21
N GLY A 106 8.46 -19.11 56.58
CA GLY A 106 9.10 -19.97 57.59
C GLY A 106 8.77 -19.64 59.05
N THR A 107 7.82 -18.72 59.31
CA THR A 107 7.33 -18.36 60.65
C THR A 107 5.81 -18.58 60.75
N SER A 108 5.37 -19.84 60.68
CA SER A 108 4.05 -20.28 61.18
C SER A 108 4.09 -21.75 61.58
#